data_AF-A0A946QNH0-F1
#
_entry.id   AF-A0A946QNH0-F1
#
_cell.length_a   1.000
_cell.length_b   1.000
_cell.length_c   1.000
_cell.angle_alpha   90.00
_cell.angle_beta   90.00
_cell.angle_gamma   90.00
#
_symmetry.space_group_name_H-M   'P 1'
#
loop_
_entity.id
_entity.type
_entity.pdbx_description
1 polymer ?
#
loop_
_entity_poly.entity_id
_entity_poly.type
_entity_poly.pdbx_seq_one_letter_code
_entity_poly.pdbx_strand_id
1 'polypeptide(L)'
;MEKKAKKSRLAESPAWALSLMTLFAPIVLGLIFEEIHLFESSAIEIGFLIVCFIFIIVACFFICMTHPKSVWYTPFICNAFIIIMLVFTALLDYEVRLLPLLIAQSGLIVLSFIGAFIGARIGRRLIIQRK
;
A
#
# COMPACT_ATOMS: atom_id res chain seq x y z
N MET A 1 31.61 -7.82 22.17
CA MET A 1 31.17 -6.56 21.54
C MET A 1 29.75 -6.74 21.04
N GLU A 2 28.74 -6.26 21.77
CA GLU A 2 27.37 -6.19 21.25
C GLU A 2 27.34 -5.28 20.03
N LYS A 3 27.08 -5.83 18.85
CA LYS A 3 26.73 -5.03 17.67
C LYS A 3 25.38 -4.36 17.96
N LYS A 4 25.39 -3.11 18.44
CA LYS A 4 24.18 -2.27 18.48
C LYS A 4 23.61 -2.25 17.06
N ALA A 5 22.52 -2.98 16.85
CA ALA A 5 21.84 -3.01 15.56
C ALA A 5 21.48 -1.57 15.17
N LYS A 6 21.96 -1.11 14.00
CA LYS A 6 21.59 0.20 13.46
C LYS A 6 20.07 0.30 13.47
N LYS A 7 19.52 1.27 14.22
CA LYS A 7 18.09 1.59 14.16
C LYS A 7 17.76 1.95 12.70
N SER A 8 16.77 1.27 12.14
CA SER A 8 16.29 1.58 10.80
C SER A 8 15.66 2.98 10.82
N ARG A 9 15.94 3.82 9.81
CA ARG A 9 15.31 5.15 9.69
C ARG A 9 13.78 5.07 9.62
N LEU A 10 13.25 3.96 9.12
CA LEU A 10 11.80 3.67 9.13
C LEU A 10 11.22 3.55 10.55
N ALA A 11 12.04 3.21 11.55
CA ALA A 11 11.60 3.10 12.93
C ALA A 11 11.55 4.45 13.66
N GLU A 12 12.16 5.49 13.09
CA GLU A 12 12.15 6.85 13.64
C GLU A 12 10.89 7.61 13.22
N SER A 13 10.43 7.41 11.98
CA SER A 13 9.20 8.00 11.48
C SER A 13 7.96 7.32 12.08
N PRO A 14 6.91 8.08 12.43
CA PRO A 14 5.67 7.49 12.89
C PRO A 14 4.96 6.77 11.75
N ALA A 15 4.33 5.64 12.05
CA ALA A 15 3.70 4.77 11.05
C ALA A 15 2.64 5.48 10.20
N TRP A 16 1.85 6.39 10.80
CA TRP A 16 0.83 7.15 10.07
C TRP A 16 1.45 8.03 8.96
N ALA A 17 2.63 8.61 9.20
CA ALA A 17 3.30 9.43 8.21
C ALA A 17 3.82 8.56 7.05
N LEU A 18 4.38 7.40 7.35
CA LEU A 18 4.80 6.43 6.33
C LEU A 18 3.61 5.96 5.49
N SER A 19 2.45 5.69 6.12
CA SER A 19 1.24 5.31 5.40
C SER A 19 0.72 6.42 4.48
N LEU A 20 0.75 7.68 4.93
CA LEU A 20 0.38 8.81 4.08
C LEU A 20 1.37 8.99 2.91
N MET A 21 2.67 8.83 3.15
CA MET A 21 3.67 8.86 2.07
C MET A 21 3.40 7.75 1.05
N THR A 22 3.05 6.54 1.51
CA THR A 22 2.67 5.43 0.64
C THR A 22 1.41 5.72 -0.17
N LEU A 23 0.41 6.40 0.42
CA LEU A 23 -0.80 6.82 -0.28
C LEU A 23 -0.51 7.88 -1.36
N PHE A 24 0.27 8.91 -1.04
CA PHE A 24 0.50 10.04 -1.94
C PHE A 24 1.51 9.74 -3.05
N ALA A 25 2.49 8.86 -2.82
CA ALA A 25 3.53 8.59 -3.82
C ALA A 25 2.97 8.09 -5.17
N PRO A 26 2.05 7.09 -5.24
CA PRO A 26 1.41 6.69 -6.50
C PRO A 26 0.61 7.80 -7.16
N ILE A 27 -0.07 8.65 -6.37
CA ILE A 27 -0.89 9.76 -6.89
C ILE A 27 0.01 10.78 -7.58
N VAL A 28 1.09 11.22 -6.91
CA VAL A 28 2.05 12.17 -7.48
C VAL A 28 2.72 11.60 -8.71
N LEU A 29 3.12 10.32 -8.69
CA LEU A 29 3.70 9.66 -9.86
C LEU A 29 2.71 9.58 -11.03
N GLY A 30 1.44 9.30 -10.76
CA GLY A 30 0.38 9.27 -11.76
C GLY A 30 0.22 10.63 -12.45
N LEU A 31 0.15 11.71 -11.67
CA LEU A 31 0.04 13.08 -12.20
C LEU A 31 1.23 13.45 -13.10
N ILE A 32 2.45 13.10 -12.67
CA ILE A 32 3.67 13.36 -13.47
C ILE A 32 3.63 12.58 -14.79
N PHE A 33 3.22 11.31 -14.76
CA PHE A 33 3.17 10.46 -15.96
C PHE A 33 2.04 10.86 -16.92
N GLU A 34 0.94 11.38 -16.41
CA GLU A 34 -0.13 11.97 -17.21
C GLU A 34 0.33 13.25 -17.92
N GLU A 35 1.04 14.14 -17.23
CA GLU A 35 1.55 15.41 -17.79
C GLU A 35 2.54 15.19 -18.96
N ILE A 36 3.34 14.12 -18.92
CA ILE A 36 4.27 13.78 -20.00
C ILE A 36 3.66 12.85 -21.06
N HIS A 37 2.33 12.65 -21.04
CA HIS A 37 1.60 11.77 -21.96
C HIS A 37 2.15 10.33 -22.03
N LEU A 38 2.66 9.78 -20.92
CA LEU A 38 3.21 8.42 -20.90
C LEU A 38 2.12 7.34 -21.05
N PHE A 39 0.87 7.67 -20.71
CA PHE A 39 -0.27 6.75 -20.73
C PHE A 39 -1.02 6.69 -22.07
N GLU A 40 -0.35 7.01 -23.19
CA GLU A 40 -0.95 6.82 -24.52
C GLU A 40 -1.30 5.35 -24.84
N SER A 41 -0.64 4.40 -24.17
CA SER A 41 -0.92 2.96 -24.30
C SER A 41 -1.56 2.41 -23.05
N SER A 42 -2.70 1.73 -23.21
CA SER A 42 -3.41 1.02 -22.14
C SER A 42 -2.55 -0.05 -21.45
N ALA A 43 -1.56 -0.62 -22.14
CA ALA A 43 -0.62 -1.56 -21.54
C ALA A 43 0.31 -0.89 -20.50
N ILE A 44 0.73 0.36 -20.77
CA ILE A 44 1.60 1.13 -19.85
C ILE A 44 0.80 1.52 -18.61
N GLU A 45 -0.43 1.96 -18.78
CA GLU A 45 -1.35 2.30 -17.69
C GLU A 45 -1.58 1.09 -16.75
N ILE A 46 -1.90 -0.08 -17.32
CA ILE A 46 -2.08 -1.32 -16.55
C ILE A 46 -0.77 -1.71 -15.84
N GLY A 47 0.37 -1.61 -16.52
CA GLY A 47 1.68 -1.89 -15.94
C GLY A 47 2.00 -0.99 -14.75
N PHE A 48 1.76 0.31 -14.88
CA PHE A 48 1.94 1.29 -13.81
C PHE A 48 1.05 0.98 -12.60
N LEU A 49 -0.22 0.65 -12.85
CA LEU A 49 -1.18 0.28 -11.82
C LEU A 49 -0.69 -0.93 -11.01
N ILE A 50 -0.23 -1.99 -11.70
CA ILE A 50 0.33 -3.19 -11.05
C ILE A 50 1.52 -2.84 -10.16
N VAL A 51 2.44 -2.01 -10.64
CA VAL A 51 3.61 -1.58 -9.86
C VAL A 51 3.19 -0.81 -8.61
N CYS A 52 2.21 0.10 -8.73
CA CYS A 52 1.67 0.84 -7.59
C CYS A 52 1.06 -0.08 -6.53
N PHE A 53 0.33 -1.12 -6.95
CA PHE A 53 -0.23 -2.10 -6.02
C PHE A 53 0.84 -2.92 -5.31
N ILE A 54 1.85 -3.41 -6.03
CA ILE A 54 2.98 -4.13 -5.43
C ILE A 54 3.68 -3.24 -4.41
N PHE A 55 3.92 -1.97 -4.77
CA PHE A 55 4.50 -0.98 -3.87
C PHE A 55 3.68 -0.83 -2.58
N ILE A 56 2.35 -0.68 -2.68
CA ILE A 56 1.47 -0.56 -1.50
C ILE A 56 1.53 -1.82 -0.63
N ILE A 57 1.46 -3.03 -1.21
CA ILE A 57 1.53 -4.29 -0.47
C ILE A 57 2.85 -4.40 0.30
N VAL A 58 3.96 -4.11 -0.38
CA VAL A 58 5.31 -4.14 0.19
C VAL A 58 5.46 -3.09 1.29
N ALA A 59 4.97 -1.87 1.06
CA ALA A 59 5.01 -0.80 2.05
C ALA A 59 4.19 -1.15 3.29
N CYS A 60 2.96 -1.66 3.13
CA CYS A 60 2.12 -2.16 4.22
C CYS A 60 2.83 -3.22 5.06
N PHE A 61 3.52 -4.17 4.42
CA PHE A 61 4.34 -5.17 5.10
C PHE A 61 5.46 -4.53 5.92
N PHE A 62 6.28 -3.66 5.33
CA PHE A 62 7.45 -3.07 6.03
C PHE A 62 7.05 -2.11 7.14
N ILE A 63 6.01 -1.29 6.92
CA ILE A 63 5.47 -0.38 7.93
C ILE A 63 4.98 -1.20 9.13
N CYS A 64 4.18 -2.23 8.90
CA CYS A 64 3.62 -3.05 9.98
C CYS A 64 4.67 -3.94 10.64
N MET A 65 5.72 -4.36 9.92
CA MET A 65 6.87 -5.05 10.52
C MET A 65 7.63 -4.13 11.47
N THR A 66 7.76 -2.86 11.13
CA THR A 66 8.45 -1.88 11.97
C THR A 66 7.56 -1.41 13.13
N HIS A 67 6.26 -1.23 12.87
CA HIS A 67 5.25 -0.69 13.78
C HIS A 67 4.04 -1.63 13.87
N PRO A 68 4.15 -2.79 14.55
CA PRO A 68 3.13 -3.84 14.51
C PRO A 68 1.79 -3.50 15.14
N LYS A 69 1.72 -2.44 15.94
CA LYS A 69 0.46 -1.92 16.49
C LYS A 69 -0.39 -1.19 15.43
N SER A 70 0.21 -0.78 14.32
CA SER A 70 -0.42 0.00 13.26
C SER A 70 -1.17 -0.83 12.22
N VAL A 71 -1.13 -2.17 12.34
CA VAL A 71 -1.72 -3.11 11.38
C VAL A 71 -3.19 -2.85 11.05
N TRP A 72 -3.93 -2.28 12.00
CA TRP A 72 -5.37 -2.00 11.85
C TRP A 72 -5.69 -0.77 11.02
N TYR A 73 -4.79 0.19 10.88
CA TYR A 73 -5.06 1.43 10.13
C TYR A 73 -4.15 1.60 8.91
N THR A 74 -2.91 1.10 8.96
CA THR A 74 -1.95 1.22 7.85
C THR A 74 -2.53 0.80 6.49
N PRO A 75 -3.11 -0.41 6.32
CA PRO A 75 -3.66 -0.81 5.03
C PRO A 75 -4.87 0.03 4.60
N PHE A 76 -5.66 0.57 5.54
CA PHE A 76 -6.75 1.49 5.17
C PHE A 76 -6.22 2.83 4.65
N ILE A 77 -5.22 3.41 5.32
CA ILE A 77 -4.61 4.66 4.87
C ILE A 77 -3.93 4.48 3.52
N CYS A 78 -3.10 3.43 3.37
CA CYS A 78 -2.35 3.19 2.14
C CYS A 78 -3.26 2.92 0.93
N ASN A 79 -4.45 2.35 1.13
CA ASN A 79 -5.41 2.06 0.06
C ASN A 79 -6.58 3.07 0.00
N ALA A 80 -6.55 4.16 0.76
CA ALA A 80 -7.70 5.05 0.90
C ALA A 80 -8.24 5.54 -0.45
N PHE A 81 -7.36 5.95 -1.36
CA PHE A 81 -7.74 6.40 -2.70
C PHE A 81 -8.40 5.29 -3.52
N ILE A 82 -7.84 4.07 -3.51
CA ILE A 82 -8.39 2.92 -4.23
C ILE A 82 -9.76 2.54 -3.67
N ILE A 83 -9.93 2.57 -2.34
CA ILE A 83 -11.21 2.29 -1.68
C ILE A 83 -12.26 3.33 -2.09
N ILE A 84 -11.90 4.61 -2.08
CA ILE A 84 -12.80 5.69 -2.51
C ILE A 84 -13.22 5.46 -3.97
N MET A 85 -12.27 5.24 -4.88
CA MET A 85 -12.57 4.97 -6.29
C MET A 85 -13.45 3.74 -6.47
N LEU A 86 -13.17 2.65 -5.74
CA LEU A 86 -13.98 1.43 -5.77
C LEU A 86 -15.43 1.70 -5.36
N VAL A 87 -15.64 2.48 -4.29
CA VAL A 87 -16.97 2.85 -3.80
C VAL A 87 -17.71 3.73 -4.80
N PHE A 88 -17.06 4.74 -5.37
CA PHE A 88 -17.66 5.60 -6.39
C PHE A 88 -18.09 4.80 -7.62
N THR A 89 -17.20 3.95 -8.15
CA THR A 89 -17.52 3.08 -9.29
C THR A 89 -18.66 2.10 -8.98
N ALA A 90 -18.69 1.54 -7.77
CA ALA A 90 -19.73 0.60 -7.37
C ALA A 90 -21.11 1.27 -7.16
N LEU A 91 -21.14 2.54 -6.73
CA LEU A 91 -22.38 3.25 -6.42
C LEU A 91 -22.95 4.06 -7.58
N LEU A 92 -22.10 4.67 -8.42
CA LEU A 92 -22.54 5.61 -9.46
C LEU A 92 -22.61 4.99 -10.85
N ASP A 93 -21.69 4.06 -11.18
CA ASP A 93 -21.49 3.56 -12.54
C ASP A 93 -21.46 2.03 -12.57
N TYR A 94 -22.44 1.38 -11.93
CA TYR A 94 -22.51 -0.08 -11.93
C TYR A 94 -22.82 -0.63 -13.33
N GLU A 95 -21.76 -0.90 -14.10
CA GLU A 95 -21.81 -1.67 -15.34
C GLU A 95 -21.20 -3.06 -15.14
N VAL A 96 -21.87 -4.09 -15.67
CA VAL A 96 -21.38 -5.49 -15.60
C VAL A 96 -19.98 -5.65 -16.20
N ARG A 97 -19.61 -4.78 -17.14
CA ARG A 97 -18.27 -4.75 -17.77
C ARG A 97 -17.15 -4.34 -16.81
N LEU A 98 -17.48 -3.64 -15.72
CA LEU A 98 -16.51 -3.22 -14.70
C LEU A 98 -16.28 -4.28 -13.60
N LEU A 99 -17.06 -5.36 -13.60
CA LEU A 99 -16.95 -6.42 -12.58
C LEU A 99 -15.53 -7.02 -12.46
N PRO A 100 -14.79 -7.32 -13.55
CA PRO A 100 -13.42 -7.85 -13.44
C PRO A 100 -12.47 -6.86 -12.76
N LEU A 101 -12.65 -5.56 -13.02
CA LEU A 101 -11.84 -4.50 -12.41
C LEU A 101 -12.12 -4.39 -10.91
N LEU A 102 -13.39 -4.43 -10.50
CA LEU A 102 -13.79 -4.41 -9.09
C LEU A 102 -13.23 -5.63 -8.33
N ILE A 103 -13.30 -6.82 -8.92
CA ILE A 103 -12.74 -8.04 -8.33
C ILE A 103 -11.20 -7.92 -8.21
N ALA A 104 -10.52 -7.45 -9.25
CA ALA A 104 -9.07 -7.27 -9.22
C ALA A 104 -8.65 -6.27 -8.12
N GLN A 105 -9.29 -5.10 -8.05
CA GLN A 105 -8.98 -4.07 -7.05
C GLN A 105 -9.26 -4.54 -5.62
N SER A 106 -10.39 -5.20 -5.39
CA SER A 106 -10.72 -5.76 -4.07
C SER A 106 -9.72 -6.86 -3.65
N GLY A 107 -9.32 -7.74 -4.57
CA GLY A 107 -8.28 -8.73 -4.32
C GLY A 107 -6.94 -8.10 -3.91
N LEU A 108 -6.55 -7.01 -4.56
CA LEU A 108 -5.30 -6.31 -4.26
C LEU A 108 -5.34 -5.59 -2.90
N ILE A 109 -6.49 -5.02 -2.54
CA ILE A 109 -6.73 -4.50 -1.19
C ILE A 109 -6.52 -5.64 -0.17
N VAL A 110 -7.16 -6.79 -0.36
CA VAL A 110 -7.02 -7.95 0.55
C VAL A 110 -5.55 -8.40 0.66
N LEU A 111 -4.80 -8.44 -0.45
CA LEU A 111 -3.37 -8.76 -0.43
C LEU A 111 -2.56 -7.76 0.40
N SER A 112 -2.90 -6.47 0.37
CA SER A 112 -2.23 -5.47 1.19
C SER A 112 -2.49 -5.66 2.69
N PHE A 113 -3.70 -6.10 3.07
CA PHE A 113 -4.02 -6.50 4.44
C PHE A 113 -3.21 -7.72 4.86
N ILE A 114 -3.12 -8.75 4.01
CA ILE A 114 -2.29 -9.92 4.27
C ILE A 114 -0.83 -9.51 4.49
N GLY A 115 -0.27 -8.66 3.62
CA GLY A 115 1.07 -8.09 3.78
C GLY A 115 1.25 -7.39 5.12
N ALA A 116 0.31 -6.53 5.51
CA ALA A 116 0.30 -5.85 6.80
C ALA A 116 0.29 -6.84 7.99
N PHE A 117 -0.56 -7.88 7.93
CA PHE A 117 -0.66 -8.89 8.99
C PHE A 117 0.62 -9.72 9.14
N ILE A 118 1.19 -10.18 8.03
CA ILE A 118 2.45 -10.94 8.03
C ILE A 118 3.57 -10.04 8.59
N GLY A 119 3.67 -8.80 8.09
CA GLY A 119 4.62 -7.80 8.59
C GLY A 119 4.50 -7.62 10.10
N ALA A 120 3.29 -7.33 10.60
CA ALA A 120 3.04 -7.17 12.02
C ALA A 120 3.41 -8.39 12.86
N ARG A 121 3.16 -9.60 12.36
CA ARG A 121 3.53 -10.85 13.04
C ARG A 121 5.04 -11.00 13.16
N ILE A 122 5.79 -10.73 12.09
CA ILE A 122 7.25 -10.75 12.10
C ILE A 122 7.79 -9.67 13.03
N GLY A 123 7.26 -8.44 12.93
CA GLY A 123 7.63 -7.31 13.78
C GLY A 123 7.49 -7.60 15.27
N ARG A 124 6.36 -8.19 15.70
CA ARG A 124 6.14 -8.60 17.09
C ARG A 124 7.18 -9.61 17.57
N ARG A 125 7.51 -10.62 16.75
CA ARG A 125 8.53 -11.62 17.09
C ARG A 125 9.90 -11.00 17.30
N LEU A 126 10.30 -10.08 16.41
CA LEU A 126 11.58 -9.38 16.50
C LEU A 126 11.68 -8.48 17.74
N ILE A 127 10.58 -7.84 18.15
CA ILE A 127 10.56 -7.02 19.37
C ILE A 127 10.69 -7.90 20.62
N ILE A 128 10.00 -9.05 20.66
CA ILE A 128 10.07 -9.99 21.80
C ILE A 128 11.49 -10.55 21.93
N GLN A 129 12.16 -10.92 20.83
CA GLN A 129 13.52 -11.45 20.86
C GLN A 129 14.60 -10.42 21.25
N ARG A 130 14.29 -9.12 21.19
CA ARG A 130 15.21 -8.03 21.55
C ARG A 130 15.00 -7.51 22.97
N LYS A 131 13.96 -7.98 23.67
CA LYS A 131 13.71 -7.70 25.09
C LYS A 131 14.32 -8.81 25.93
#